data_AF-A0AB34PGS9-F1
#
_entry.id   AF-A0AB34PGS9-F1
#
_cell.length_a   1.000
_cell.length_b   1.000
_cell.length_c   1.000
_cell.angle_alpha   90.00
_cell.angle_beta   90.00
_cell.angle_gamma   90.00
#
_symmetry.space_group_name_H-M   'P 1'
#
loop_
_entity.id
_entity.type
_entity.pdbx_description
1 polymer ?
#
loop_
_entity_poly.entity_id
_entity_poly.type
_entity_poly.pdbx_seq_one_letter_code
_entity_poly.pdbx_strand_id
1 'polypeptide(L)'
;MSQPGGTYHLIELACPAEIPLRDVDPGQFVEISVPGRKFMLRRPISICDIDEQKNHLLLLVDAVGEGTRLITQVKSGDSLDILFPLGKGFSLPSSSKASPLLVGGGVGIAPMLYLARSIYRHSGEKPKVLLGAKNAAYLKGIADRFSEFSQLYLCTDDGTLGKKGFVTDHEIWQQKHSHVYVCGPKPMMKSVAHKVAGGDACVEFSLENMMACGLGACLCCVEQTVTGNRCVCTEGPVFKLEELTWLKQQ
;
A
#
# COMPACT_ATOMS: atom_id res chain seq x y z
N MET A 1 7.72 17.28 6.64
CA MET A 1 6.68 18.28 7.01
C MET A 1 5.31 17.59 7.05
N SER A 2 4.57 17.64 8.17
CA SER A 2 3.21 17.07 8.25
C SER A 2 2.18 18.02 7.65
N GLN A 3 1.63 17.69 6.47
CA GLN A 3 0.50 18.42 5.87
C GLN A 3 -0.82 17.87 6.45
N PRO A 4 -1.67 18.69 7.11
CA PRO A 4 -2.95 18.25 7.67
C PRO A 4 -4.02 18.18 6.58
N GLY A 5 -3.90 17.18 5.70
CA GLY A 5 -4.89 16.89 4.66
C GLY A 5 -5.68 15.62 5.01
N GLY A 6 -6.70 15.74 5.86
CA GLY A 6 -7.74 14.73 6.06
C GLY A 6 -7.33 13.40 6.73
N THR A 7 -7.64 13.22 8.02
CA THR A 7 -7.52 11.99 8.85
C THR A 7 -6.17 11.26 8.93
N TYR A 8 -5.29 11.33 7.94
CA TYR A 8 -3.93 10.78 7.97
C TYR A 8 -2.87 11.88 7.97
N HIS A 9 -1.65 11.47 8.29
CA HIS A 9 -0.45 12.30 8.25
C HIS A 9 0.58 11.69 7.32
N LEU A 10 1.20 12.53 6.51
CA LEU A 10 2.39 12.19 5.75
C LEU A 10 3.62 12.47 6.60
N ILE A 11 4.41 11.43 6.87
CA ILE A 11 5.64 11.51 7.65
C ILE A 11 6.79 11.19 6.71
N GLU A 12 7.70 12.15 6.56
CA GLU A 12 8.92 12.00 5.79
C GLU A 12 10.07 11.77 6.77
N LEU A 13 10.80 10.67 6.59
CA LEU A 13 11.88 10.23 7.45
C LEU A 13 13.20 10.29 6.68
N ALA A 14 14.15 11.06 7.19
CA ALA A 14 15.52 11.01 6.71
C ALA A 14 16.21 9.77 7.30
N CYS A 15 16.71 8.88 6.44
CA CYS A 15 17.45 7.70 6.86
C CYS A 15 18.95 8.04 6.97
N PRO A 16 19.67 7.47 7.96
CA PRO A 16 21.13 7.60 8.05
C PRO A 16 21.80 7.19 6.73
N ALA A 17 22.89 7.86 6.35
CA ALA A 17 23.56 7.64 5.07
C ALA A 17 24.11 6.21 4.92
N GLU A 18 24.38 5.55 6.04
CA GLU A 18 24.85 4.16 6.13
C GLU A 18 23.75 3.14 5.82
N ILE A 19 22.48 3.56 5.79
CA ILE A 19 21.31 2.73 5.49
C ILE A 19 20.67 3.25 4.18
N PRO A 20 21.20 2.84 3.01
CA PRO A 20 20.69 3.31 1.73
C PRO A 20 19.33 2.67 1.40
N LEU A 21 18.43 3.46 0.82
CA LEU A 21 17.08 3.02 0.44
C LEU A 21 16.97 2.31 -0.92
N ARG A 22 18.10 1.96 -1.54
CA ARG A 22 18.16 1.37 -2.90
C ARG A 22 17.62 -0.06 -3.00
N ASP A 23 17.62 -0.80 -1.89
CA ASP A 23 17.21 -2.21 -1.82
C ASP A 23 15.79 -2.36 -1.27
N VAL A 24 14.96 -1.33 -1.41
CA VAL A 24 13.57 -1.32 -0.94
C VAL A 24 12.61 -1.40 -2.13
N ASP A 25 11.82 -2.47 -2.14
CA ASP A 25 10.85 -2.76 -3.18
C ASP A 25 9.47 -2.16 -2.87
N PRO A 26 8.70 -1.73 -3.90
CA PRO A 26 7.32 -1.30 -3.72
C PRO A 26 6.46 -2.37 -3.07
N GLY A 27 5.68 -2.01 -2.05
CA GLY A 27 4.85 -2.95 -1.29
C GLY A 27 5.49 -3.49 -0.01
N GLN A 28 6.77 -3.20 0.23
CA GLN A 28 7.39 -3.42 1.54
C GLN A 28 6.88 -2.41 2.58
N PHE A 29 7.10 -2.74 3.85
CA PHE A 29 6.60 -1.96 4.99
C PHE A 29 7.66 -1.79 6.07
N VAL A 30 7.35 -0.96 7.06
CA VAL A 30 8.18 -0.72 8.25
C VAL A 30 7.41 -1.09 9.51
N GLU A 31 8.12 -1.46 10.58
CA GLU A 31 7.55 -1.60 11.93
C GLU A 31 8.02 -0.43 12.83
N ILE A 32 7.10 0.48 13.15
CA ILE A 32 7.39 1.70 13.91
C ILE A 32 7.21 1.47 15.41
N SER A 33 8.24 1.76 16.20
CA SER A 33 8.14 1.84 17.67
C SER A 33 7.28 3.03 18.07
N VAL A 34 6.28 2.81 18.94
CA VAL A 34 5.38 3.89 19.36
C VAL A 34 6.10 4.82 20.34
N PRO A 35 6.15 6.15 20.06
CA PRO A 35 6.75 7.12 20.98
C PRO A 35 6.18 7.05 22.40
N GLY A 36 7.02 7.35 23.40
CA GLY A 36 6.62 7.38 24.81
C GLY A 36 6.55 6.02 25.52
N ARG A 37 6.90 4.90 24.84
CA ARG A 37 7.01 3.54 25.42
C ARG A 37 5.74 3.02 26.12
N LYS A 38 4.57 3.62 25.85
CA LYS A 38 3.28 3.15 26.35
C LYS A 38 2.87 1.81 25.74
N PHE A 39 3.32 1.53 24.52
CA PHE A 39 3.01 0.30 23.79
C PHE A 39 4.29 -0.47 23.50
N MET A 40 4.25 -1.79 23.75
CA MET A 40 5.38 -2.68 23.47
C MET A 40 5.39 -3.14 22.00
N LEU A 41 4.21 -3.32 21.40
CA LEU A 41 4.09 -3.74 20.01
C LEU A 41 4.29 -2.54 19.07
N ARG A 42 5.07 -2.77 18.01
CA ARG A 42 5.28 -1.83 16.91
C ARG A 42 4.03 -1.71 16.02
N ARG A 43 4.03 -0.76 15.11
CA ARG A 43 2.96 -0.57 14.12
C ARG A 43 3.49 -0.85 12.72
N PRO A 44 2.95 -1.85 12.00
CA PRO A 44 3.30 -2.07 10.61
C PRO A 44 2.68 -0.97 9.76
N ILE A 45 3.50 -0.27 8.98
CA ILE A 45 3.06 0.82 8.09
C ILE A 45 3.73 0.63 6.73
N SER A 46 2.93 0.59 5.67
CA SER A 46 3.44 0.47 4.29
C SER A 46 4.34 1.65 3.94
N ILE A 47 5.42 1.37 3.21
CA ILE A 47 6.25 2.42 2.62
C ILE A 47 5.44 3.05 1.49
N CYS A 48 5.16 4.34 1.63
CA CYS A 48 4.34 5.07 0.67
C CYS A 48 5.19 5.50 -0.53
N ASP A 49 6.39 6.04 -0.27
CA ASP A 49 7.33 6.42 -1.31
C ASP A 49 8.77 6.50 -0.79
N ILE A 50 9.73 6.61 -1.69
CA ILE A 50 11.17 6.76 -1.38
C ILE A 50 11.78 7.88 -2.22
N ASP A 51 12.61 8.72 -1.64
CA ASP A 51 13.50 9.63 -2.39
C ASP A 51 14.94 9.11 -2.21
N GLU A 52 15.41 8.33 -3.17
CA GLU A 52 16.76 7.73 -3.13
C GLU A 52 17.86 8.78 -3.13
N GLN A 53 17.64 9.93 -3.79
CA GLN A 53 18.63 11.01 -3.87
C GLN A 53 18.79 11.70 -2.51
N LYS A 54 17.68 11.92 -1.79
CA LYS A 54 17.70 12.48 -0.44
C LYS A 54 17.89 11.44 0.65
N ASN A 55 17.82 10.15 0.32
CA ASN A 55 17.73 9.04 1.27
C ASN A 55 16.56 9.19 2.26
N HIS A 56 15.39 9.58 1.74
CA HIS A 56 14.17 9.80 2.54
C HIS A 56 13.11 8.75 2.25
N LEU A 57 12.39 8.36 3.29
CA LEU A 57 11.25 7.46 3.23
C LEU A 57 9.96 8.24 3.54
N LEU A 58 8.92 8.07 2.73
CA LEU A 58 7.60 8.65 2.95
C LEU A 58 6.65 7.58 3.51
N LEU A 59 5.97 7.91 4.60
CA LEU A 59 4.93 7.09 5.23
C LEU A 59 3.60 7.85 5.22
N LEU A 60 2.51 7.11 5.06
CA LEU A 60 1.15 7.61 5.28
C LEU A 60 0.59 6.89 6.51
N VAL A 61 0.27 7.64 7.56
CA VAL A 61 -0.20 7.10 8.83
C VAL A 61 -1.58 7.65 9.17
N ASP A 62 -2.59 6.79 9.22
CA ASP A 62 -3.94 7.15 9.66
C ASP A 62 -4.09 7.01 11.18
N ALA A 63 -4.75 7.99 11.80
CA ALA A 63 -4.86 8.15 13.26
C ALA A 63 -5.97 7.29 13.88
N VAL A 64 -6.12 6.05 13.43
CA VAL A 64 -7.22 5.13 13.79
C VAL A 64 -7.12 4.57 15.21
N GLY A 65 -5.90 4.40 15.75
CA GLY A 65 -5.65 3.81 17.07
C GLY A 65 -4.78 4.72 17.94
N GLU A 66 -4.68 4.40 19.23
CA GLU A 66 -3.88 5.24 20.14
C GLU A 66 -2.38 5.23 19.77
N GLY A 67 -1.85 4.07 19.38
CA GLY A 67 -0.46 3.98 18.92
C GLY A 67 -0.19 4.80 17.66
N THR A 68 -1.09 4.77 16.67
CA THR A 68 -0.92 5.59 15.45
C THR A 68 -1.15 7.06 15.72
N ARG A 69 -2.07 7.45 16.63
CA ARG A 69 -2.21 8.83 17.10
C ARG A 69 -0.92 9.39 17.69
N LEU A 70 -0.22 8.62 18.52
CA LEU A 70 1.08 9.03 19.06
C LEU A 70 2.14 9.17 17.96
N ILE A 71 2.17 8.25 16.98
CA ILE A 71 3.07 8.37 15.83
C ILE A 71 2.77 9.64 15.02
N THR A 72 1.50 10.00 14.81
CA THR A 72 1.13 11.21 14.05
C THR A 72 1.44 12.53 14.75
N GLN A 73 1.79 12.49 16.04
CA GLN A 73 2.12 13.68 16.85
C GLN A 73 3.59 14.08 16.79
N VAL A 74 4.45 13.25 16.17
CA VAL A 74 5.87 13.59 15.99
C VAL A 74 6.04 14.86 15.17
N LYS A 75 7.07 15.64 15.51
CA LYS A 75 7.40 16.91 14.90
C LYS A 75 8.65 16.79 14.05
N SER A 76 8.85 17.78 13.19
CA SER A 76 10.10 17.89 12.43
C SER A 76 11.29 17.97 13.38
N GLY A 77 12.29 17.11 13.16
CA GLY A 77 13.46 17.00 14.02
C GLY A 77 13.37 15.87 15.06
N ASP A 78 12.18 15.28 15.27
CA ASP A 78 12.05 14.10 16.12
C ASP A 78 12.59 12.86 15.40
N SER A 79 13.10 11.89 16.18
CA SER A 79 13.54 10.59 15.67
C SER A 79 12.45 9.52 15.86
N LEU A 80 12.28 8.66 14.86
CA LEU A 80 11.46 7.44 14.95
C LEU A 80 12.35 6.20 14.86
N ASP A 81 12.11 5.25 15.76
CA ASP A 81 12.70 3.91 15.71
C ASP A 81 11.84 3.02 14.80
N ILE A 82 12.42 2.57 13.69
CA ILE A 82 11.78 1.74 12.68
C ILE A 82 12.62 0.50 12.38
N LEU A 83 11.95 -0.63 12.10
CA LEU A 83 12.55 -1.81 11.48
C LEU A 83 12.12 -1.85 10.01
N PHE A 84 13.08 -1.91 9.10
CA PHE A 84 12.83 -1.89 7.65
C PHE A 84 14.07 -2.34 6.84
N PRO A 85 13.90 -2.68 5.55
CA PRO A 85 12.62 -3.02 4.92
C PRO A 85 12.10 -4.38 5.40
N LEU A 86 10.78 -4.53 5.46
CA LEU A 86 10.12 -5.79 5.82
C LEU A 86 9.16 -6.25 4.72
N GLY A 87 9.02 -7.58 4.61
CA GLY A 87 8.16 -8.23 3.63
C GLY A 87 8.72 -8.31 2.22
N LYS A 88 7.91 -8.86 1.33
CA LYS A 88 8.08 -9.01 -0.11
C LYS A 88 7.13 -8.05 -0.82
N GLY A 89 7.70 -7.28 -1.75
CA GLY A 89 6.98 -6.30 -2.53
C GLY A 89 6.19 -6.89 -3.70
N PHE A 90 5.62 -6.01 -4.50
CA PHE A 90 4.94 -6.31 -5.75
C PHE A 90 5.93 -6.67 -6.86
N SER A 91 5.51 -7.54 -7.76
CA SER A 91 6.27 -7.87 -8.96
C SER A 91 6.08 -6.79 -10.01
N LEU A 92 7.16 -6.17 -10.51
CA LEU A 92 7.06 -5.24 -11.63
C LEU A 92 6.76 -5.99 -12.94
N PRO A 93 5.93 -5.42 -13.85
CA PRO A 93 5.68 -6.04 -15.15
C PRO A 93 6.97 -6.14 -15.96
N SER A 94 7.25 -7.31 -16.52
CA SER A 94 8.48 -7.55 -17.30
C SER A 94 8.42 -7.03 -18.74
N SER A 95 7.23 -6.68 -19.23
CA SER A 95 7.02 -6.18 -20.60
C SER A 95 6.66 -4.70 -20.58
N SER A 96 7.32 -3.91 -21.45
CA SER A 96 6.96 -2.50 -21.67
C SER A 96 5.55 -2.30 -22.25
N LYS A 97 4.94 -3.35 -22.81
CA LYS A 97 3.55 -3.34 -23.29
C LYS A 97 2.52 -3.73 -22.24
N ALA A 98 2.93 -3.93 -20.99
CA ALA A 98 2.00 -4.23 -19.92
C ALA A 98 0.99 -3.08 -19.72
N SER A 99 -0.25 -3.44 -19.41
CA SER A 99 -1.31 -2.50 -19.03
C SER A 99 -1.67 -2.70 -17.55
N PRO A 100 -0.83 -2.20 -16.63
CA PRO A 100 -1.07 -2.35 -15.19
C PRO A 100 -2.19 -1.43 -14.70
N LEU A 101 -3.06 -1.99 -13.86
CA LEU A 101 -4.05 -1.26 -13.06
C LEU A 101 -3.70 -1.41 -11.58
N LEU A 102 -3.49 -0.29 -10.90
CA LEU A 102 -3.25 -0.23 -9.46
C LEU A 102 -4.54 0.26 -8.79
N VAL A 103 -4.97 -0.41 -7.73
CA VAL A 103 -6.21 -0.11 -7.02
C VAL A 103 -5.93 0.06 -5.54
N GLY A 104 -6.03 1.30 -5.06
CA GLY A 104 -5.82 1.65 -3.65
C GLY A 104 -7.11 2.08 -2.97
N GLY A 105 -7.41 1.53 -1.79
CA GLY A 105 -8.57 1.93 -0.98
C GLY A 105 -8.17 2.39 0.41
N GLY A 106 -8.57 3.59 0.83
CA GLY A 106 -8.26 4.13 2.16
C GLY A 106 -6.75 4.23 2.40
N VAL A 107 -6.25 3.61 3.46
CA VAL A 107 -4.79 3.56 3.76
C VAL A 107 -4.01 2.73 2.75
N GLY A 108 -4.65 1.77 2.07
CA GLY A 108 -4.05 0.98 1.00
C GLY A 108 -3.67 1.77 -0.26
N ILE A 109 -4.00 3.06 -0.31
CA ILE A 109 -3.46 3.99 -1.31
C ILE A 109 -1.94 4.16 -1.14
N ALA A 110 -1.42 4.06 0.08
CA ALA A 110 -0.02 4.34 0.41
C ALA A 110 0.98 3.54 -0.46
N PRO A 111 0.97 2.19 -0.48
CA PRO A 111 1.94 1.42 -1.25
C PRO A 111 1.78 1.55 -2.77
N MET A 112 0.64 2.05 -3.26
CA MET A 112 0.40 2.23 -4.69
C MET A 112 1.24 3.37 -5.27
N LEU A 113 1.63 4.36 -4.46
CA LEU A 113 2.39 5.52 -4.92
C LEU A 113 3.79 5.12 -5.39
N TYR A 114 4.56 4.43 -4.55
CA TYR A 114 5.87 3.94 -4.93
C TYR A 114 5.80 2.95 -6.10
N LEU A 115 4.81 2.04 -6.09
CA LEU A 115 4.63 1.07 -7.16
C LEU A 115 4.36 1.74 -8.51
N ALA A 116 3.45 2.71 -8.57
CA ALA A 116 3.12 3.44 -9.78
C ALA A 116 4.37 4.13 -10.37
N ARG A 117 5.16 4.77 -9.50
CA ARG A 117 6.39 5.46 -9.90
C ARG A 117 7.47 4.48 -10.37
N SER A 118 7.63 3.33 -9.71
CA SER A 118 8.58 2.30 -10.12
C SER A 118 8.20 1.67 -11.46
N ILE A 119 6.91 1.44 -11.71
CA ILE A 119 6.42 0.98 -13.03
C ILE A 119 6.73 2.04 -14.09
N TYR A 120 6.41 3.30 -13.85
CA TYR A 120 6.67 4.39 -14.79
C TYR A 120 8.17 4.53 -15.11
N ARG A 121 9.04 4.46 -14.11
CA ARG A 121 10.50 4.48 -14.30
C ARG A 121 11.00 3.28 -15.11
N HIS A 122 10.39 2.12 -14.91
CA HIS A 122 10.80 0.88 -15.58
C HIS A 122 10.37 0.83 -17.05
N SER A 123 9.12 1.24 -17.36
CA SER A 123 8.55 1.10 -18.71
C SER A 123 8.50 2.39 -19.53
N GLY A 124 8.55 3.57 -18.88
CA GLY A 124 8.27 4.87 -19.49
C GLY A 124 6.77 5.16 -19.70
N GLU A 125 5.89 4.18 -19.44
CA GLU A 125 4.45 4.28 -19.65
C GLU A 125 3.72 4.54 -18.34
N LYS A 126 2.72 5.44 -18.36
CA LYS A 126 1.94 5.76 -17.16
C LYS A 126 0.97 4.63 -16.80
N PRO A 127 1.14 3.90 -15.68
CA PRO A 127 0.14 2.97 -15.18
C PRO A 127 -1.21 3.64 -14.92
N LYS A 128 -2.29 2.86 -14.99
CA LYS A 128 -3.60 3.30 -14.52
C LYS A 128 -3.67 3.13 -13.01
N VAL A 129 -4.10 4.16 -12.30
CA VAL A 129 -4.23 4.14 -10.84
C VAL A 129 -5.65 4.53 -10.48
N LEU A 130 -6.38 3.65 -9.80
CA LEU A 130 -7.71 3.89 -9.27
C LEU A 130 -7.65 4.01 -7.74
N LEU A 131 -7.96 5.19 -7.22
CA LEU A 131 -7.95 5.46 -5.78
C LEU A 131 -9.38 5.64 -5.25
N GLY A 132 -9.69 4.95 -4.16
CA GLY A 132 -10.97 5.02 -3.44
C GLY A 132 -10.82 5.53 -2.02
N ALA A 133 -11.66 6.45 -1.60
CA ALA A 133 -11.76 6.85 -0.20
C ALA A 133 -13.17 7.33 0.19
N LYS A 134 -13.39 7.50 1.49
CA LYS A 134 -14.67 8.00 2.04
C LYS A 134 -15.11 9.35 1.45
N ASN A 135 -14.17 10.26 1.16
CA ASN A 135 -14.44 11.62 0.70
C ASN A 135 -13.23 12.28 0.05
N ALA A 136 -13.46 13.46 -0.55
CA ALA A 136 -12.47 14.27 -1.24
C ALA A 136 -11.31 14.72 -0.34
N ALA A 137 -11.58 15.03 0.92
CA ALA A 137 -10.55 15.52 1.84
C ALA A 137 -9.45 14.49 2.06
N TYR A 138 -9.80 13.20 2.07
CA TYR A 138 -8.84 12.11 2.14
C TYR A 138 -7.99 12.02 0.86
N LEU A 139 -8.62 12.02 -0.32
CA LEU A 139 -7.89 11.84 -1.59
C LEU A 139 -6.98 13.03 -1.94
N LYS A 140 -7.43 14.27 -1.68
CA LYS A 140 -6.67 15.48 -2.05
C LYS A 140 -5.28 15.54 -1.44
N GLY A 141 -5.06 14.97 -0.25
CA GLY A 141 -3.75 14.99 0.40
C GLY A 141 -2.67 14.12 -0.26
N ILE A 142 -3.06 13.19 -1.15
CA ILE A 142 -2.13 12.23 -1.77
C ILE A 142 -2.27 12.13 -3.30
N ALA A 143 -3.46 12.37 -3.87
CA ALA A 143 -3.75 12.20 -5.29
C ALA A 143 -2.77 12.97 -6.20
N ASP A 144 -2.42 14.21 -5.86
CA ASP A 144 -1.53 15.05 -6.67
C ASP A 144 -0.15 14.40 -6.87
N ARG A 145 0.33 13.61 -5.91
CA ARG A 145 1.62 12.90 -5.99
C ARG A 145 1.64 11.82 -7.06
N PHE A 146 0.50 11.36 -7.54
CA PHE A 146 0.41 10.35 -8.61
C PHE A 146 0.43 10.95 -10.02
N SER A 147 0.13 12.24 -10.17
CA SER A 147 -0.23 12.86 -11.46
C SER A 147 0.91 12.84 -12.48
N GLU A 148 2.15 12.92 -12.01
CA GLU A 148 3.33 12.94 -12.89
C GLU A 148 3.54 11.60 -13.61
N PHE A 149 3.31 10.49 -12.92
CA PHE A 149 3.69 9.16 -13.37
C PHE A 149 2.52 8.18 -13.55
N SER A 150 1.27 8.63 -13.47
CA SER A 150 0.11 7.73 -13.65
C SER A 150 -1.07 8.39 -14.38
N GLN A 151 -1.95 7.56 -14.92
CA GLN A 151 -3.29 7.94 -15.33
C GLN A 151 -4.23 7.72 -14.16
N LEU A 152 -4.63 8.82 -13.50
CA LEU A 152 -5.33 8.77 -12.23
C LEU A 152 -6.86 8.76 -12.40
N TYR A 153 -7.51 7.81 -11.73
CA TYR A 153 -8.95 7.68 -11.60
C TYR A 153 -9.30 7.74 -10.11
N LEU A 154 -10.32 8.52 -9.75
CA LEU A 154 -10.68 8.77 -8.36
C LEU A 154 -12.13 8.35 -8.11
N CYS A 155 -12.36 7.74 -6.96
CA CYS A 155 -13.67 7.31 -6.51
C CYS A 155 -13.89 7.75 -5.05
N THR A 156 -15.04 8.34 -4.74
CA THR A 156 -15.42 8.66 -3.36
C THR A 156 -16.80 8.14 -3.01
N ASP A 157 -16.94 7.60 -1.80
CA ASP A 157 -18.20 7.02 -1.33
C ASP A 157 -19.35 8.06 -1.38
N ASP A 158 -19.05 9.30 -1.01
CA ASP A 158 -20.01 10.42 -0.99
C ASP A 158 -20.11 11.18 -2.33
N GLY A 159 -19.21 10.92 -3.29
CA GLY A 159 -19.16 11.60 -4.58
C GLY A 159 -18.56 13.00 -4.56
N THR A 160 -17.87 13.38 -3.47
CA THR A 160 -17.26 14.71 -3.33
C THR A 160 -16.02 14.92 -4.22
N LEU A 161 -15.41 13.86 -4.74
CA LEU A 161 -14.34 13.92 -5.73
C LEU A 161 -14.33 12.68 -6.63
N GLY A 162 -14.18 12.88 -7.94
CA GLY A 162 -14.18 11.80 -8.92
C GLY A 162 -15.56 11.14 -9.05
N LYS A 163 -15.58 9.83 -9.32
CA LYS A 163 -16.82 9.06 -9.44
C LYS A 163 -17.40 8.78 -8.05
N LYS A 164 -18.73 8.89 -7.91
CA LYS A 164 -19.40 8.46 -6.68
C LYS A 164 -19.48 6.93 -6.61
N GLY A 165 -19.13 6.34 -5.47
CA GLY A 165 -19.27 4.92 -5.19
C GLY A 165 -17.95 4.25 -4.83
N PHE A 166 -17.86 2.93 -5.04
CA PHE A 166 -16.70 2.13 -4.70
C PHE A 166 -15.79 1.89 -5.91
N VAL A 167 -14.50 1.66 -5.66
CA VAL A 167 -13.53 1.31 -6.71
C VAL A 167 -13.91 0.03 -7.45
N THR A 168 -14.64 -0.88 -6.83
CA THR A 168 -15.13 -2.13 -7.42
C THR A 168 -16.15 -1.89 -8.55
N ASP A 169 -16.84 -0.75 -8.54
CA ASP A 169 -17.91 -0.44 -9.52
C ASP A 169 -17.44 0.54 -10.59
N HIS A 170 -16.15 0.89 -10.60
CA HIS A 170 -15.58 1.82 -11.56
C HIS A 170 -15.55 1.21 -12.97
N GLU A 171 -15.80 2.01 -14.01
CA GLU A 171 -15.86 1.51 -15.40
C GLU A 171 -14.51 1.08 -15.97
N ILE A 172 -13.41 1.43 -15.29
CA ILE A 172 -12.05 1.01 -15.68
C ILE A 172 -11.93 -0.52 -15.76
N TRP A 173 -12.75 -1.25 -15.02
CA TRP A 173 -12.82 -2.71 -15.07
C TRP A 173 -13.34 -3.27 -16.40
N GLN A 174 -13.98 -2.46 -17.23
CA GLN A 174 -14.41 -2.87 -18.58
C GLN A 174 -13.24 -2.94 -19.57
N GLN A 175 -12.10 -2.33 -19.23
CA GLN A 175 -10.88 -2.37 -20.03
C GLN A 175 -10.05 -3.61 -19.68
N LYS A 176 -9.26 -4.10 -20.63
CA LYS A 176 -8.31 -5.19 -20.38
C LYS A 176 -7.05 -4.66 -19.69
N HIS A 177 -6.64 -5.35 -18.63
CA HIS A 177 -5.42 -5.08 -17.87
C HIS A 177 -4.59 -6.35 -17.82
N SER A 178 -3.29 -6.26 -18.08
CA SER A 178 -2.40 -7.43 -17.98
C SER A 178 -1.96 -7.69 -16.55
N HIS A 179 -1.94 -6.65 -15.71
CA HIS A 179 -1.59 -6.73 -14.29
C HIS A 179 -2.60 -5.95 -13.46
N VAL A 180 -2.97 -6.48 -12.29
CA VAL A 180 -3.84 -5.79 -11.33
C VAL A 180 -3.20 -5.88 -9.95
N TYR A 181 -2.86 -4.72 -9.39
CA TYR A 181 -2.28 -4.60 -8.05
C TYR A 181 -3.30 -3.97 -7.12
N VAL A 182 -3.53 -4.56 -5.96
CA VAL A 182 -4.62 -4.14 -5.07
C VAL A 182 -4.14 -4.02 -3.64
N CYS A 183 -4.49 -2.93 -2.97
CA CYS A 183 -4.31 -2.79 -1.53
C CYS A 183 -5.44 -1.95 -0.93
N GLY A 184 -5.98 -2.41 0.20
CA GLY A 184 -7.04 -1.74 0.93
C GLY A 184 -7.85 -2.73 1.78
N PRO A 185 -9.08 -2.36 2.20
CA PRO A 185 -9.87 -3.20 3.09
C PRO A 185 -10.11 -4.62 2.54
N LYS A 186 -10.03 -5.65 3.39
CA LYS A 186 -10.22 -7.05 2.98
C LYS A 186 -11.51 -7.30 2.17
N PRO A 187 -12.68 -6.71 2.49
CA PRO A 187 -13.87 -6.84 1.66
C PRO A 187 -13.70 -6.28 0.24
N MET A 188 -13.00 -5.14 0.09
CA MET A 188 -12.68 -4.55 -1.20
C MET A 188 -11.77 -5.48 -2.02
N MET A 189 -10.69 -5.98 -1.40
CA MET A 189 -9.76 -6.90 -2.05
C MET A 189 -10.45 -8.19 -2.50
N LYS A 190 -11.30 -8.78 -1.65
CA LYS A 190 -12.09 -9.97 -2.01
C LYS A 190 -13.07 -9.70 -3.15
N SER A 191 -13.71 -8.54 -3.19
CA SER A 191 -14.60 -8.16 -4.30
C SER A 191 -13.84 -8.05 -5.62
N VAL A 192 -12.65 -7.42 -5.61
CA VAL A 192 -11.78 -7.36 -6.78
C VAL A 192 -11.34 -8.76 -7.21
N ALA A 193 -10.93 -9.61 -6.26
CA ALA A 193 -10.53 -11.00 -6.53
C ALA A 193 -11.62 -11.77 -7.31
N HIS A 194 -12.88 -11.68 -6.89
CA HIS A 194 -14.00 -12.34 -7.59
C HIS A 194 -14.27 -11.73 -8.97
N LYS A 195 -14.05 -10.42 -9.13
CA LYS A 195 -14.27 -9.72 -10.40
C LYS A 195 -13.25 -10.10 -11.47
N VAL A 196 -12.00 -10.31 -11.07
CA VAL A 196 -10.90 -10.65 -12.00
C VAL A 196 -10.65 -12.15 -12.09
N ALA A 197 -11.40 -12.97 -11.32
CA ALA A 197 -11.27 -14.42 -11.32
C ALA A 197 -11.50 -15.00 -12.72
N GLY A 198 -10.63 -15.92 -13.14
CA GLY A 198 -10.71 -16.58 -14.45
C GLY A 198 -10.25 -15.73 -15.63
N GLY A 199 -9.74 -14.51 -15.41
CA GLY A 199 -9.05 -13.73 -16.43
C GLY A 199 -7.56 -14.08 -16.55
N ASP A 200 -6.91 -13.57 -17.60
CA ASP A 200 -5.48 -13.79 -17.88
C ASP A 200 -4.54 -12.81 -17.16
N ALA A 201 -5.08 -11.90 -16.35
CA ALA A 201 -4.29 -10.88 -15.67
C ALA A 201 -3.45 -11.48 -14.54
N CYS A 202 -2.22 -11.01 -14.37
CA CYS A 202 -1.45 -11.25 -13.16
C CYS A 202 -1.99 -10.36 -12.03
N VAL A 203 -2.55 -10.97 -10.99
CA VAL A 203 -3.25 -10.23 -9.92
C VAL A 203 -2.52 -10.42 -8.59
N GLU A 204 -2.13 -9.32 -7.96
CA GLU A 204 -1.42 -9.29 -6.68
C GLU A 204 -2.16 -8.42 -5.64
N PHE A 205 -2.23 -8.90 -4.40
CA PHE A 205 -2.87 -8.24 -3.27
C PHE A 205 -1.87 -8.01 -2.14
N SER A 206 -1.77 -6.78 -1.64
CA SER A 206 -1.03 -6.47 -0.41
C SER A 206 -1.95 -6.56 0.80
N LEU A 207 -1.70 -7.52 1.68
CA LEU A 207 -2.52 -7.84 2.84
C LEU A 207 -2.14 -7.05 4.10
N GLU A 208 -3.16 -6.73 4.90
CA GLU A 208 -3.02 -6.03 6.19
C GLU A 208 -3.42 -6.95 7.35
N ASN A 209 -2.55 -7.89 7.73
CA ASN A 209 -2.77 -8.77 8.89
C ASN A 209 -2.22 -8.12 10.17
N MET A 210 -2.79 -8.47 11.33
CA MET A 210 -2.26 -8.00 12.61
C MET A 210 -0.84 -8.54 12.83
N MET A 211 0.11 -7.65 13.12
CA MET A 211 1.52 -7.98 13.34
C MET A 211 1.96 -7.61 14.75
N ALA A 212 2.97 -8.32 15.24
CA ALA A 212 3.62 -8.04 16.53
C ALA A 212 5.13 -7.87 16.35
N CYS A 213 5.84 -8.87 15.82
CA CYS A 213 7.29 -8.80 15.63
C CYS A 213 7.75 -8.26 14.28
N GLY A 214 6.96 -8.40 13.21
CA GLY A 214 7.38 -8.10 11.83
C GLY A 214 8.47 -9.01 11.21
N LEU A 215 9.03 -9.94 11.99
CA LEU A 215 10.21 -10.74 11.63
C LEU A 215 9.95 -12.25 11.47
N GLY A 216 8.69 -12.69 11.47
CA GLY A 216 8.32 -14.11 11.33
C GLY A 216 8.51 -14.97 12.60
N ALA A 217 8.99 -14.40 13.70
CA ALA A 217 9.25 -15.15 14.94
C ALA A 217 7.98 -15.49 15.73
N CYS A 218 7.01 -14.56 15.81
CA CYS A 218 5.82 -14.73 16.66
C CYS A 218 4.68 -15.54 16.00
N LEU A 219 4.71 -15.68 14.67
CA LEU A 219 3.67 -16.32 13.87
C LEU A 219 2.25 -15.73 14.04
N CYS A 220 2.10 -14.49 14.53
CA CYS A 220 0.77 -13.86 14.70
C CYS A 220 0.13 -13.41 13.38
N CYS A 221 0.94 -13.01 12.40
CA CYS A 221 0.49 -12.43 11.14
C CYS A 221 0.24 -13.49 10.05
N VAL A 222 -0.42 -14.58 10.40
CA VAL A 222 -0.64 -15.70 9.47
C VAL A 222 -1.82 -15.42 8.54
N GLU A 223 -1.66 -15.72 7.25
CA GLU A 223 -2.77 -15.85 6.28
C GLU A 223 -2.82 -17.31 5.79
N GLN A 224 -4.04 -17.83 5.65
CA GLN A 224 -4.27 -19.15 5.08
C GLN A 224 -4.21 -19.11 3.55
N THR A 225 -3.21 -19.74 2.98
CA THR A 225 -2.98 -19.88 1.53
C THR A 225 -3.36 -21.27 1.04
N VAL A 226 -3.38 -21.46 -0.28
CA VAL A 226 -3.61 -22.78 -0.90
C VAL A 226 -2.52 -23.80 -0.55
N THR A 227 -1.33 -23.36 -0.14
CA THR A 227 -0.20 -24.21 0.29
C THR A 227 -0.08 -24.32 1.82
N GLY A 228 -1.05 -23.81 2.57
CA GLY A 228 -1.04 -23.79 4.04
C GLY A 228 -0.88 -22.40 4.64
N ASN A 229 -0.51 -22.32 5.90
CA ASN A 229 -0.39 -21.08 6.65
C ASN A 229 0.94 -20.39 6.34
N ARG A 230 0.90 -19.12 5.93
CA ARG A 230 2.09 -18.31 5.63
C ARG A 230 2.15 -17.05 6.48
N CYS A 231 3.34 -16.64 6.88
CA CYS A 231 3.56 -15.42 7.65
C CYS A 231 3.61 -14.19 6.73
N VAL A 232 2.63 -13.31 6.85
CA VAL A 232 2.49 -12.10 6.01
C VAL A 232 3.70 -11.17 6.14
N CYS A 233 4.37 -11.09 7.29
CA CYS A 233 5.52 -10.19 7.46
C CYS A 233 6.82 -10.64 6.76
N THR A 234 6.96 -11.93 6.42
CA THR A 234 8.18 -12.50 5.80
C THR A 234 7.92 -13.13 4.43
N GLU A 235 6.74 -13.71 4.25
CA GLU A 235 6.33 -14.36 3.00
C GLU A 235 5.39 -13.49 2.16
N GLY A 236 4.74 -12.50 2.78
CA GLY A 236 4.00 -11.43 2.12
C GLY A 236 4.67 -10.07 2.37
N PRO A 237 3.96 -8.93 2.40
CA PRO A 237 2.50 -8.83 2.45
C PRO A 237 1.81 -9.02 1.11
N VAL A 238 2.57 -9.01 0.01
CA VAL A 238 2.03 -9.20 -1.33
C VAL A 238 1.88 -10.68 -1.65
N PHE A 239 0.68 -11.08 -2.07
CA PHE A 239 0.35 -12.44 -2.51
C PHE A 239 -0.37 -12.39 -3.85
N LYS A 240 -0.15 -13.40 -4.68
CA LYS A 240 -0.90 -13.58 -5.92
C LYS A 240 -2.29 -14.15 -5.66
N LEU A 241 -3.24 -13.86 -6.55
CA LEU A 241 -4.62 -14.35 -6.43
C LEU A 241 -4.70 -15.87 -6.25
N GLU A 242 -3.91 -16.62 -7.02
CA GLU A 242 -3.86 -18.09 -6.99
C GLU A 242 -3.30 -18.67 -5.69
N GLU A 243 -2.58 -17.86 -4.90
CA GLU A 243 -2.06 -18.28 -3.59
C GLU A 243 -3.13 -18.17 -2.51
N LEU A 244 -4.16 -17.34 -2.71
CA LEU A 244 -5.19 -17.05 -1.71
C LEU A 244 -6.36 -18.02 -1.78
N THR A 245 -6.94 -18.30 -0.62
CA THR A 245 -8.12 -19.18 -0.47
C THR A 245 -9.44 -18.48 -0.80
N TRP A 246 -9.42 -17.20 -1.21
CA TRP A 246 -10.61 -16.36 -1.30
C TRP A 246 -11.62 -16.75 -2.38
N LEU A 247 -11.19 -17.49 -3.41
CA LEU A 247 -12.08 -17.99 -4.48
C LEU A 247 -12.60 -19.42 -4.20
N LYS A 248 -12.02 -20.11 -3.23
CA LYS A 248 -12.48 -21.43 -2.82
C LYS A 248 -13.57 -21.24 -1.76
N GLN A 249 -14.82 -21.49 -2.14
CA GLN A 249 -15.89 -21.65 -1.15
C GLN A 249 -15.53 -22.88 -0.29
N GLN A 250 -15.53 -22.71 1.03
CA GLN A 250 -15.64 -23.83 1.96
C GLN A 250 -17.04 -24.43 1.85
#